data_AF-A0A4W2D7B9-F1
#
_entry.id   AF-A0A4W2D7B9-F1
#
_cell.length_a   1.000
_cell.length_b   1.000
_cell.length_c   1.000
_cell.angle_alpha   90.00
_cell.angle_beta   90.00
_cell.angle_gamma   90.00
#
_symmetry.space_group_name_H-M   'P 1'
#
loop_
_entity.id
_entity.type
_entity.pdbx_description
1 polymer ?
#
loop_
_entity_poly.entity_id
_entity_poly.type
_entity_poly.pdbx_seq_one_letter_code
_entity_poly.pdbx_strand_id
1 'polypeptide(L)'
;MESIFHEKQEGSLCAQHCLNNLLQGEYFIPVELSSIAHQLHEEERMRMAEGGVTSEDYRTFLQQPSGNMDDSGFFSIQVTSNALKVWGLELILFNSPEYQRLRINPINERSFICNYKEHWFTVRKLGKQKVTLYLLLRVICQIAKLTNFYR
;
A
#
# COMPACT_ATOMS: atom_id res chain seq x y z
N MET A 1 -13.34 6.80 26.05
CA MET A 1 -13.47 6.17 24.72
C MET A 1 -12.27 6.64 23.93
N GLU A 2 -11.37 5.75 23.53
CA GLU A 2 -10.39 6.12 22.49
C GLU A 2 -11.21 6.44 21.24
N SER A 3 -11.10 7.67 20.73
CA SER A 3 -11.77 8.09 19.51
C SER A 3 -11.20 7.30 18.34
N ILE A 4 -12.06 6.60 17.60
CA ILE A 4 -11.65 5.91 16.38
C ILE A 4 -11.48 6.96 15.28
N PHE A 5 -10.29 7.02 14.69
CA PHE A 5 -10.06 7.85 13.53
C PHE A 5 -10.62 7.15 12.29
N HIS A 6 -11.50 7.84 11.56
CA HIS A 6 -11.98 7.41 10.26
C HIS A 6 -12.01 8.57 9.29
N GLU A 7 -11.14 8.50 8.28
CA GLU A 7 -11.16 9.41 7.15
C GLU A 7 -12.06 8.82 6.06
N LYS A 8 -13.17 9.51 5.81
CA LYS A 8 -14.11 9.14 4.76
C LYS A 8 -13.48 9.44 3.40
N GLN A 9 -13.60 8.49 2.47
CA GLN A 9 -13.06 8.70 1.14
C GLN A 9 -13.79 9.82 0.38
N GLU A 10 -12.99 10.70 -0.22
CA GLU A 10 -13.42 11.73 -1.17
C GLU A 10 -12.75 11.48 -2.53
N GLY A 11 -13.56 11.45 -3.60
CA GLY A 11 -13.07 11.11 -4.93
C GLY A 11 -12.50 9.70 -5.03
N SER A 12 -11.42 9.53 -5.81
CA SER A 12 -10.77 8.24 -6.08
C SER A 12 -9.49 8.01 -5.27
N LEU A 13 -9.22 8.85 -4.25
CA LEU A 13 -8.00 8.85 -3.43
C LEU A 13 -7.95 7.70 -2.39
N CYS A 14 -8.37 6.50 -2.80
CA CYS A 14 -8.51 5.35 -1.91
C CYS A 14 -7.20 4.99 -1.20
N ALA A 15 -6.04 5.16 -1.84
CA ALA A 15 -4.75 4.87 -1.20
C ALA A 15 -4.44 5.81 -0.01
N GLN A 16 -4.71 7.12 -0.14
CA GLN A 16 -4.57 8.08 0.96
C GLN A 16 -5.44 7.65 2.14
N HIS A 17 -6.73 7.53 1.91
CA HIS A 17 -7.67 7.23 2.99
C HIS A 17 -7.41 5.85 3.57
N CYS A 18 -7.00 4.88 2.76
CA CYS A 18 -6.55 3.57 3.22
C CYS A 18 -5.39 3.72 4.22
N LEU A 19 -4.33 4.43 3.86
CA LEU A 19 -3.16 4.64 4.71
C LEU A 19 -3.47 5.43 5.99
N ASN A 20 -4.27 6.49 5.91
CA ASN A 20 -4.62 7.31 7.06
C ASN A 20 -5.55 6.56 8.03
N ASN A 21 -6.53 5.82 7.50
CA ASN A 21 -7.34 4.90 8.30
C ASN A 21 -6.48 3.79 8.93
N LEU A 22 -5.48 3.28 8.19
CA LEU A 22 -4.54 2.30 8.69
C LEU A 22 -3.76 2.85 9.86
N LEU A 23 -3.22 4.07 9.77
CA LEU A 23 -2.36 4.67 10.78
C LEU A 23 -3.13 5.38 11.91
N GLN A 24 -4.46 5.51 11.77
CA GLN A 24 -5.34 6.21 12.70
C GLN A 24 -4.99 7.70 12.84
N GLY A 25 -4.74 8.38 11.71
CA GLY A 25 -4.54 9.82 11.64
C GLY A 25 -4.31 10.31 10.21
N GLU A 26 -4.37 11.63 10.00
CA GLU A 26 -4.15 12.31 8.71
C GLU A 26 -2.65 12.45 8.43
N TYR A 27 -1.99 11.36 8.08
CA TYR A 27 -0.53 11.33 7.88
C TYR A 27 -0.08 11.49 6.44
N PHE A 28 -0.96 11.22 5.48
CA PHE A 28 -0.69 11.33 4.06
C PHE A 28 -1.71 12.23 3.38
N ILE A 29 -1.23 13.04 2.44
CA ILE A 29 -2.04 13.80 1.49
C ILE A 29 -1.69 13.40 0.04
N PRO A 30 -2.53 13.73 -0.97
CA PRO A 30 -2.31 13.27 -2.34
C PRO A 30 -0.94 13.68 -2.90
N VAL A 31 -0.52 14.91 -2.59
CA VAL A 31 0.77 15.47 -3.05
C VAL A 31 1.97 14.65 -2.56
N GLU A 32 1.91 14.10 -1.35
CA GLU A 32 2.99 13.28 -0.80
C GLU A 32 3.05 11.92 -1.49
N LEU A 33 1.88 11.30 -1.74
CA LEU A 33 1.80 10.03 -2.47
C LEU A 33 2.23 10.20 -3.94
N SER A 34 1.88 11.31 -4.58
CA SER A 34 2.37 11.66 -5.92
C SER A 34 3.89 11.81 -5.96
N SER A 35 4.48 12.42 -4.94
CA SER A 35 5.94 12.55 -4.85
C SER A 35 6.63 11.17 -4.78
N ILE A 36 6.07 10.24 -3.99
CA ILE A 36 6.55 8.85 -3.94
C ILE A 36 6.37 8.15 -5.30
N ALA A 37 5.22 8.33 -5.95
CA ALA A 37 4.96 7.73 -7.27
C ALA A 37 5.95 8.21 -8.34
N HIS A 38 6.28 9.51 -8.34
CA HIS A 38 7.28 10.08 -9.24
C HIS A 38 8.68 9.53 -8.97
N GLN A 39 9.07 9.42 -7.69
CA GLN A 39 10.36 8.84 -7.34
C GLN A 39 10.46 7.39 -7.82
N LEU A 40 9.42 6.58 -7.63
CA LEU A 40 9.40 5.19 -8.09
C LEU A 40 9.49 5.09 -9.62
N HIS A 41 8.78 5.96 -10.33
CA HIS A 41 8.86 6.01 -11.79
C HIS A 41 10.26 6.38 -12.29
N GLU A 42 10.94 7.31 -11.60
CA GLU A 42 12.31 7.68 -11.92
C GLU A 42 13.31 6.56 -11.61
N GLU A 43 13.14 5.84 -10.50
CA GLU A 43 13.92 4.65 -10.18
C GLU A 43 13.73 3.53 -11.22
N GLU A 44 12.49 3.31 -11.69
CA GLU A 44 12.17 2.40 -12.79
C GLU A 44 12.87 2.84 -14.09
N ARG A 45 12.82 4.14 -14.42
CA ARG A 45 13.50 4.72 -15.59
C ARG A 45 15.00 4.45 -15.55
N MET A 46 15.63 4.67 -14.41
CA MET A 46 17.06 4.47 -14.23
C MET A 46 17.45 3.00 -14.38
N ARG A 47 16.65 2.07 -13.87
CA ARG A 47 16.87 0.62 -14.08
C ARG A 47 16.72 0.22 -15.55
N MET A 48 15.72 0.76 -16.25
CA MET A 48 15.56 0.51 -17.69
C MET A 48 16.75 1.03 -18.50
N ALA A 49 17.35 2.15 -18.08
CA ALA A 49 18.53 2.71 -18.72
C ALA A 49 19.77 1.79 -18.62
N GLU A 50 19.85 0.92 -17.60
CA GLU A 50 20.91 -0.10 -17.48
C GLU A 50 20.89 -1.11 -18.62
N GLY A 51 19.70 -1.35 -19.22
CA GLY A 51 19.52 -2.15 -20.43
C GLY A 51 19.92 -1.43 -21.73
N GLY A 52 20.38 -0.18 -21.63
CA GLY A 52 20.79 0.68 -22.75
C GLY A 52 19.72 1.73 -23.10
N VAL A 53 20.10 3.01 -23.06
CA VAL A 53 19.21 4.16 -23.33
C VAL A 53 18.73 4.26 -24.78
N THR A 54 19.34 3.51 -25.70
CA THR A 54 18.91 3.42 -27.10
C THR A 54 18.05 2.19 -27.39
N SER A 55 17.82 1.33 -26.38
CA SER A 55 16.99 0.14 -26.54
C SER A 55 15.53 0.52 -26.83
N GLU A 56 14.83 -0.36 -27.55
CA GLU A 56 13.40 -0.16 -27.83
C GLU A 56 12.57 -0.20 -26.54
N ASP A 57 12.97 -1.03 -25.56
CA ASP A 57 12.32 -1.12 -24.26
C ASP A 57 12.40 0.21 -23.48
N TYR A 58 13.57 0.85 -23.46
CA TYR A 58 13.74 2.15 -22.81
C TYR A 58 12.92 3.24 -23.51
N ARG A 59 12.91 3.27 -24.85
CA ARG A 59 12.10 4.23 -25.62
C ARG A 59 10.61 4.02 -25.40
N THR A 60 10.17 2.76 -25.33
CA THR A 60 8.78 2.40 -25.05
C THR A 60 8.38 2.84 -23.65
N PHE A 61 9.21 2.59 -22.65
CA PHE A 61 8.99 3.05 -21.28
C PHE A 61 8.78 4.57 -21.18
N LEU A 62 9.60 5.37 -21.88
CA LEU A 62 9.48 6.83 -21.88
C LEU A 62 8.17 7.37 -22.48
N GLN A 63 7.50 6.57 -23.31
CA GLN A 63 6.22 6.96 -23.93
C GLN A 63 5.01 6.49 -23.11
N GLN A 64 5.22 5.54 -22.19
CA GLN A 64 4.15 5.00 -21.37
C GLN A 64 3.86 5.91 -20.18
N PRO A 65 2.59 6.06 -19.78
CA PRO A 65 2.26 6.71 -18.53
C PRO A 65 2.81 5.91 -17.34
N SER A 66 3.05 6.60 -16.22
CA SER A 66 3.50 5.93 -15.00
C SER A 66 2.47 4.91 -14.54
N GLY A 67 2.91 3.68 -14.26
CA GLY A 67 2.08 2.66 -13.63
C GLY A 67 1.83 2.91 -12.13
N ASN A 68 2.52 3.91 -11.54
CA ASN A 68 2.46 4.18 -10.11
C ASN A 68 1.38 5.19 -9.71
N MET A 69 0.87 5.99 -10.66
CA MET A 69 -0.18 6.97 -10.44
C MET A 69 -0.89 7.28 -11.77
N ASP A 70 -2.20 7.56 -11.72
CA ASP A 70 -2.97 8.10 -12.85
C ASP A 70 -3.70 9.41 -12.51
N ASP A 71 -4.28 10.05 -13.54
CA ASP A 71 -5.03 11.31 -13.41
C ASP A 71 -6.34 11.16 -12.63
N SER A 72 -6.81 9.93 -12.37
CA SER A 72 -7.98 9.69 -11.54
C SER A 72 -7.65 9.80 -10.05
N GLY A 73 -6.38 9.70 -9.66
CA GLY A 73 -5.95 9.62 -8.26
C GLY A 73 -5.75 8.19 -7.76
N PHE A 74 -5.64 7.22 -8.68
CA PHE A 74 -5.19 5.88 -8.34
C PHE A 74 -3.70 5.92 -7.98
N PHE A 75 -3.30 5.10 -7.01
CA PHE A 75 -1.91 4.86 -6.67
C PHE A 75 -1.63 3.36 -6.63
N SER A 76 -0.46 2.97 -7.14
CA SER A 76 -0.06 1.56 -7.15
C SER A 76 0.25 1.05 -5.74
N ILE A 77 0.42 -0.27 -5.67
CA ILE A 77 0.90 -0.90 -4.45
C ILE A 77 2.31 -0.46 -4.07
N GLN A 78 3.20 -0.20 -5.05
CA GLN A 78 4.56 0.24 -4.74
C GLN A 78 4.55 1.58 -4.02
N VAL A 79 3.65 2.50 -4.39
CA VAL A 79 3.47 3.78 -3.69
C VAL A 79 3.05 3.55 -2.24
N THR A 80 2.02 2.73 -2.03
CA THR A 80 1.49 2.41 -0.69
C THR A 80 2.54 1.72 0.19
N SER A 81 3.34 0.81 -0.40
CA SER A 81 4.43 0.12 0.29
C SER A 81 5.55 1.07 0.69
N ASN A 82 5.97 1.98 -0.19
CA ASN A 82 7.02 2.95 0.12
C ASN A 82 6.58 4.00 1.13
N ALA A 83 5.32 4.44 1.08
CA ALA A 83 4.75 5.34 2.09
C ALA A 83 4.88 4.76 3.52
N LEU A 84 4.61 3.46 3.66
CA LEU A 84 4.69 2.76 4.94
C LEU A 84 6.12 2.58 5.47
N LYS A 85 7.13 2.57 4.61
CA LYS A 85 8.54 2.45 5.04
C LYS A 85 9.00 3.60 5.92
N VAL A 86 8.43 4.80 5.74
CA VAL A 86 8.73 5.98 6.60
C VAL A 86 8.40 5.71 8.07
N TRP A 87 7.43 4.83 8.31
CA TRP A 87 7.00 4.39 9.64
C TRP A 87 7.68 3.09 10.10
N GLY A 88 8.66 2.58 9.34
CA GLY A 88 9.31 1.30 9.60
C GLY A 88 8.38 0.10 9.41
N LEU A 89 7.35 0.25 8.57
CA LEU A 89 6.33 -0.76 8.29
C LEU A 89 6.58 -1.43 6.94
N GLU A 90 6.29 -2.71 6.86
CA GLU A 90 6.50 -3.52 5.65
C GLU A 90 5.19 -4.17 5.20
N LEU A 91 4.89 -4.11 3.90
CA LEU A 91 3.77 -4.86 3.32
C LEU A 91 4.23 -6.22 2.85
N ILE A 92 3.57 -7.26 3.35
CA ILE A 92 3.79 -8.65 2.96
C ILE A 92 2.49 -9.18 2.32
N LEU A 93 2.60 -9.71 1.11
CA LEU A 93 1.46 -10.33 0.44
C LEU A 93 1.00 -11.58 1.21
N PHE A 94 -0.29 -11.66 1.53
CA PHE A 94 -0.86 -12.75 2.32
C PHE A 94 -0.58 -14.14 1.72
N ASN A 95 -0.59 -14.25 0.39
CA ASN A 95 -0.37 -15.51 -0.32
C ASN A 95 1.09 -15.75 -0.72
N SER A 96 2.03 -14.89 -0.29
CA SER A 96 3.44 -15.08 -0.62
C SER A 96 4.06 -16.27 0.13
N PRO A 97 5.07 -16.93 -0.47
CA PRO A 97 5.89 -17.91 0.24
C PRO A 97 6.55 -17.33 1.50
N GLU A 98 6.88 -16.04 1.47
CA GLU A 98 7.43 -15.31 2.62
C GLU A 98 6.44 -15.30 3.79
N TYR A 99 5.20 -14.90 3.54
CA TYR A 99 4.16 -14.91 4.57
C TYR A 99 3.93 -16.32 5.15
N GLN A 100 3.86 -17.33 4.29
CA GLN A 100 3.68 -18.73 4.71
C GLN A 100 4.83 -19.21 5.60
N ARG A 101 6.08 -18.82 5.30
CA ARG A 101 7.25 -19.15 6.13
C ARG A 101 7.22 -18.53 7.51
N LEU A 102 6.60 -17.35 7.66
CA LEU A 102 6.47 -16.68 8.96
C LEU A 102 5.51 -17.41 9.92
N ARG A 103 4.68 -18.34 9.42
CA ARG A 103 3.68 -19.09 10.20
C ARG A 103 2.80 -18.19 11.08
N ILE A 104 2.52 -16.98 10.59
CA ILE A 104 1.70 -15.98 11.28
C ILE A 104 0.24 -16.41 11.22
N ASN A 105 -0.45 -16.36 12.37
CA ASN A 105 -1.90 -16.48 12.39
C ASN A 105 -2.52 -15.11 12.06
N PRO A 106 -3.26 -14.97 10.94
CA PRO A 106 -3.90 -13.71 10.56
C PRO A 106 -4.85 -13.17 11.64
N ILE A 107 -5.43 -14.05 12.46
CA ILE A 107 -6.31 -13.67 13.57
C ILE A 107 -5.55 -12.89 14.66
N ASN A 108 -4.21 -12.87 14.64
CA ASN A 108 -3.40 -12.09 15.57
C ASN A 108 -2.92 -10.75 14.98
N GLU A 109 -2.98 -10.57 13.66
CA GLU A 109 -2.50 -9.34 13.01
C GLU A 109 -3.40 -8.14 13.28
N ARG A 110 -2.82 -6.98 13.56
CA ARG A 110 -3.59 -5.79 13.96
C ARG A 110 -4.33 -5.15 12.79
N SER A 111 -3.81 -5.26 11.59
CA SER A 111 -4.35 -4.56 10.43
C SER A 111 -3.95 -5.18 9.10
N PHE A 112 -4.75 -4.89 8.08
CA PHE A 112 -4.63 -5.36 6.72
C PHE A 112 -4.91 -4.21 5.76
N ILE A 113 -4.21 -4.19 4.64
CA ILE A 113 -4.58 -3.42 3.46
C ILE A 113 -5.16 -4.40 2.45
N CYS A 114 -6.33 -4.11 1.94
CA CYS A 114 -7.00 -4.94 0.95
C CYS A 114 -7.08 -4.20 -0.38
N ASN A 115 -6.95 -4.96 -1.48
CA ASN A 115 -7.25 -4.47 -2.81
C ASN A 115 -8.37 -5.32 -3.42
N TYR A 116 -9.48 -4.69 -3.80
CA TYR A 116 -10.52 -5.34 -4.57
C TYR A 116 -10.89 -4.48 -5.77
N LYS A 117 -10.73 -5.02 -6.99
CA LYS A 117 -11.04 -4.29 -8.24
C LYS A 117 -10.42 -2.89 -8.25
N GLU A 118 -9.11 -2.82 -8.00
CA GLU A 118 -8.32 -1.57 -8.02
C GLU A 118 -8.71 -0.56 -6.93
N HIS A 119 -9.41 -1.01 -5.89
CA HIS A 119 -9.81 -0.17 -4.76
C HIS A 119 -9.12 -0.61 -3.46
N TRP A 120 -8.38 0.32 -2.85
CA TRP A 120 -7.67 0.13 -1.60
C TRP A 120 -8.55 0.44 -0.39
N PHE A 121 -8.52 -0.44 0.62
CA PHE A 121 -9.18 -0.17 1.90
C PHE A 121 -8.49 -0.87 3.06
N THR A 122 -8.65 -0.29 4.25
CA THR A 122 -8.05 -0.79 5.48
C THR A 122 -9.02 -1.64 6.28
N VAL A 123 -8.51 -2.74 6.84
CA VAL A 123 -9.19 -3.52 7.87
C VAL A 123 -8.30 -3.53 9.09
N ARG A 124 -8.73 -2.89 10.18
CA ARG A 124 -7.95 -2.75 11.43
C ARG A 124 -8.75 -3.24 12.63
N LYS A 125 -8.08 -3.99 13.51
CA LYS A 125 -8.61 -4.37 14.83
C LYS A 125 -8.56 -3.18 15.76
N LEU A 126 -9.67 -2.90 16.42
CA LEU A 126 -9.80 -1.83 17.41
C LEU A 126 -10.16 -2.45 18.76
N GLY A 127 -9.34 -2.15 19.78
CA GLY A 127 -9.47 -2.74 21.11
C GLY A 127 -9.31 -4.27 21.13
N LYS A 128 -10.13 -4.96 21.94
CA LYS A 128 -10.12 -6.43 22.10
C LYS A 128 -11.00 -7.18 21.08
N GLN A 129 -11.53 -6.47 20.07
CA GLN A 129 -12.46 -7.08 19.13
C GLN A 129 -11.71 -7.99 18.14
N LYS A 130 -12.21 -9.20 17.97
CA LYS A 130 -11.73 -10.11 16.93
C LYS A 130 -12.36 -9.69 15.61
N VAL A 131 -11.55 -9.31 14.62
CA VAL A 131 -12.01 -9.14 13.25
C VAL A 131 -12.25 -10.53 12.66
N THR A 132 -13.48 -10.79 12.21
CA THR A 132 -13.83 -12.02 11.50
C THR A 132 -13.27 -11.94 10.07
N LEU A 133 -12.02 -12.37 9.89
CA LEU A 133 -11.29 -12.30 8.61
C LEU A 133 -11.83 -13.23 7.51
N TYR A 134 -12.73 -14.16 7.83
CA TYR A 134 -13.12 -15.26 6.94
C TYR A 134 -13.68 -14.83 5.57
N LEU A 135 -14.33 -13.67 5.48
CA LEU A 135 -14.87 -13.17 4.22
C LEU A 135 -13.84 -12.36 3.40
N LEU A 136 -12.87 -11.73 4.07
CA LEU A 136 -11.85 -10.87 3.46
C LEU A 136 -10.72 -11.66 2.82
N LEU A 137 -10.41 -12.86 3.31
CA LEU A 137 -9.33 -13.70 2.77
C LEU A 137 -9.53 -14.13 1.30
N ARG A 138 -10.73 -13.97 0.73
CA ARG A 138 -11.01 -14.22 -0.69
C ARG A 138 -10.71 -13.02 -1.59
N VAL A 139 -10.54 -11.83 -1.00
CA VAL A 139 -10.07 -10.61 -1.65
C VAL A 139 -8.55 -10.60 -1.55
N ILE A 140 -7.84 -10.08 -2.56
CA ILE A 140 -6.38 -9.95 -2.49
C ILE A 140 -6.04 -9.04 -1.30
N CYS A 141 -5.63 -9.68 -0.20
CA CYS A 141 -5.25 -9.02 1.03
C CYS A 141 -3.73 -8.96 1.12
N GLN A 142 -3.23 -7.80 1.53
CA GLN A 142 -1.83 -7.58 1.85
C GLN A 142 -1.75 -7.23 3.33
N ILE A 143 -0.83 -7.87 4.03
CA ILE A 143 -0.65 -7.64 5.46
C ILE A 143 0.39 -6.55 5.62
N ALA A 144 0.00 -5.43 6.22
CA ALA A 144 0.96 -4.48 6.76
C ALA A 144 1.52 -5.07 8.05
N LYS A 145 2.76 -5.56 8.00
CA LYS A 145 3.47 -5.96 9.20
C LYS A 145 3.95 -4.70 9.90
N LEU A 146 3.41 -4.46 11.10
CA LEU A 146 3.90 -3.43 12.00
C LEU A 146 5.17 -3.92 12.70
N THR A 147 6.31 -3.85 12.02
CA THR A 147 7.61 -3.91 12.69
C THR A 147 7.77 -2.64 13.52
N ASN A 148 7.96 -2.80 14.85
CA ASN A 148 8.29 -1.74 15.83
C ASN A 148 7.17 -0.98 16.58
N PHE A 149 5.93 -1.47 16.67
CA PHE A 149 4.93 -0.85 17.57
C PHE A 149 5.05 -1.23 19.07
N TYR A 150 6.25 -1.64 19.50
CA TYR A 150 6.58 -2.01 20.89
C TYR A 150 7.83 -1.27 21.39
N ARG A 151 7.90 0.03 21.16
CA ARG A 151 8.66 0.95 22.01
C ARG A 151 7.76 2.08 22.46
#